data_AF-A0A355GV81-F1
#
_entry.id   AF-A0A355GV81-F1
#
_cell.length_a   1.000
_cell.length_b   1.000
_cell.length_c   1.000
_cell.angle_alpha   90.00
_cell.angle_beta   90.00
_cell.angle_gamma   90.00
#
_symmetry.space_group_name_H-M   'P 1'
#
loop_
_entity.id
_entity.type
_entity.pdbx_description
1 polymer ?
#
loop_
_entity_poly.entity_id
_entity_poly.type
_entity_poly.pdbx_seq_one_letter_code
_entity_poly.pdbx_strand_id
1 'polypeptide(L)'
;MKGDVTMSVNGLDTASACTNIANTIKKAGYVFVARYYGNYRLTLTEAKALSKAGLEIVAVWENGRPTSASYFSYDKGYSDGTSAYNYAKNNIDQPNYTPIFFAVDYDASDSDIHSVITNYFNGISAAFTNLGSAYDIGA
;
A
#
# COMPACT_ATOMS: atom_id res chain seq x y z
N MET A 1 11.64 1.29 22.85
CA MET A 1 12.86 0.52 22.53
C MET A 1 13.67 1.33 21.53
N LYS A 2 14.94 1.64 21.83
CA LYS A 2 15.87 2.19 20.84
C LYS A 2 16.35 1.00 20.00
N GLY A 3 15.88 0.91 18.75
CA GLY A 3 16.36 -0.09 17.79
C GLY A 3 17.71 0.33 17.22
N ASP A 4 18.64 -0.61 17.22
CA ASP A 4 19.95 -0.52 16.58
C ASP A 4 19.76 -0.47 15.05
N VAL A 5 20.26 0.59 14.39
CA VAL A 5 19.98 0.91 12.97
C VAL A 5 21.00 0.25 12.03
N THR A 6 21.47 -0.96 12.35
CA THR A 6 22.64 -1.57 11.69
C THR A 6 22.35 -2.79 10.80
N MET A 7 21.09 -3.19 10.60
CA MET A 7 20.77 -4.26 9.65
C MET A 7 19.76 -3.81 8.59
N SER A 8 20.24 -3.69 7.35
CA SER A 8 19.37 -3.60 6.18
C SER A 8 18.58 -4.90 6.03
N VAL A 9 17.27 -4.79 5.78
CA VAL A 9 16.41 -5.92 5.48
C VAL A 9 16.08 -5.95 3.99
N ASN A 10 15.89 -7.15 3.44
CA ASN A 10 15.52 -7.31 2.04
C ASN A 10 14.00 -7.30 1.87
N GLY A 11 13.52 -6.43 0.97
CA GLY A 11 12.14 -6.40 0.50
C GLY A 11 12.07 -6.46 -1.02
N LEU A 12 10.91 -6.81 -1.55
CA LEU A 12 10.62 -6.73 -2.98
C LEU A 12 9.19 -6.22 -3.20
N ASP A 13 8.98 -5.47 -4.26
CA ASP A 13 7.65 -5.28 -4.85
C ASP A 13 7.52 -6.15 -6.10
N THR A 14 6.29 -6.47 -6.47
CA THR A 14 6.02 -7.05 -7.78
C THR A 14 4.56 -6.90 -8.11
N ALA A 15 4.20 -6.82 -9.40
CA ALA A 15 2.83 -6.98 -9.86
C ALA A 15 2.42 -8.47 -9.96
N SER A 16 3.39 -9.40 -10.00
CA SER A 16 3.13 -10.83 -10.17
C SER A 16 2.65 -11.51 -8.89
N ALA A 17 1.74 -12.47 -9.03
CA ALA A 17 1.27 -13.25 -7.88
C ALA A 17 2.40 -14.07 -7.24
N CYS A 18 2.54 -13.95 -5.93
CA CYS A 18 3.57 -14.60 -5.12
C CYS A 18 3.10 -15.89 -4.42
N THR A 19 1.83 -16.28 -4.58
CA THR A 19 1.22 -17.41 -3.86
C THR A 19 2.08 -18.68 -3.88
N ASN A 20 2.59 -19.05 -5.06
CA ASN A 20 3.35 -20.30 -5.25
C ASN A 20 4.85 -20.17 -4.95
N ILE A 21 5.34 -18.94 -4.71
CA ILE A 21 6.77 -18.65 -4.49
C ILE A 21 7.04 -18.06 -3.10
N ALA A 22 6.04 -17.91 -2.23
CA ALA A 22 6.20 -17.33 -0.89
C ALA A 22 7.34 -17.96 -0.08
N ASN A 23 7.44 -19.29 -0.07
CA ASN A 23 8.55 -20.00 0.59
C ASN A 23 9.90 -19.76 -0.08
N THR A 24 9.94 -19.58 -1.39
CA THR A 24 11.16 -19.26 -2.14
C THR A 24 11.64 -17.86 -1.80
N ILE A 25 10.73 -16.88 -1.76
CA ILE A 25 11.01 -15.50 -1.35
C ILE A 25 11.59 -15.49 0.07
N LYS A 26 10.97 -16.20 1.03
CA LYS A 26 11.48 -16.27 2.40
C LYS A 26 12.86 -16.92 2.48
N LYS A 27 13.09 -18.03 1.78
CA LYS A 27 14.39 -18.73 1.74
C LYS A 27 15.49 -17.89 1.12
N ALA A 28 15.15 -16.98 0.20
CA ALA A 28 16.08 -16.02 -0.38
C ALA A 28 16.44 -14.85 0.56
N GLY A 29 15.88 -14.81 1.77
CA GLY A 29 16.23 -13.83 2.80
C GLY A 29 15.40 -12.56 2.78
N TYR A 30 14.32 -12.50 1.99
CA TYR A 30 13.37 -11.39 2.04
C TYR A 30 12.47 -11.49 3.27
N VAL A 31 12.10 -10.34 3.82
CA VAL A 31 11.26 -10.25 5.03
C VAL A 31 9.87 -9.70 4.74
N PHE A 32 9.71 -8.92 3.67
CA PHE A 32 8.42 -8.40 3.25
C PHE A 32 8.27 -8.43 1.72
N VAL A 33 7.00 -8.40 1.28
CA VAL A 33 6.63 -8.22 -0.13
C VAL A 33 5.63 -7.08 -0.24
N ALA A 34 5.92 -6.07 -1.06
CA ALA A 34 4.95 -5.05 -1.43
C ALA A 34 4.04 -5.57 -2.54
N ARG A 35 2.73 -5.54 -2.29
CA ARG A 35 1.71 -6.07 -3.20
C ARG A 35 0.58 -5.08 -3.38
N TYR A 36 0.06 -5.07 -4.60
CA TYR A 36 -0.86 -4.02 -5.05
C TYR A 36 -2.32 -4.38 -4.84
N TYR A 37 -3.09 -3.44 -4.32
CA TYR A 37 -4.54 -3.38 -4.43
C TYR A 37 -4.88 -2.76 -5.79
N GLY A 38 -5.81 -3.34 -6.55
CA GLY A 38 -6.04 -2.93 -7.94
C GLY A 38 -6.18 -4.05 -8.96
N ASN A 39 -6.35 -3.78 -10.24
CA ASN A 39 -6.75 -4.81 -11.21
C ASN A 39 -5.73 -5.98 -11.41
N TYR A 40 -4.55 -5.95 -10.77
CA TYR A 40 -3.50 -6.99 -10.78
C TYR A 40 -3.12 -7.42 -9.35
N ARG A 41 -4.14 -7.87 -8.61
CA ARG A 41 -4.30 -7.77 -7.14
C ARG A 41 -3.57 -8.81 -6.28
N LEU A 42 -3.13 -8.36 -5.10
CA LEU A 42 -3.08 -9.22 -3.91
C LEU A 42 -4.46 -9.87 -3.69
N THR A 43 -4.52 -11.16 -3.43
CA THR A 43 -5.75 -11.86 -3.04
C THR A 43 -5.67 -12.33 -1.59
N LEU A 44 -6.81 -12.63 -0.94
CA LEU A 44 -6.79 -13.23 0.40
C LEU A 44 -5.98 -14.53 0.44
N THR A 45 -6.07 -15.36 -0.60
CA THR A 45 -5.29 -16.60 -0.73
C THR A 45 -3.79 -16.32 -0.78
N GLU A 46 -3.38 -15.34 -1.57
CA GLU A 46 -1.98 -14.91 -1.64
C GLU A 46 -1.49 -14.33 -0.31
N ALA A 47 -2.28 -13.44 0.31
CA ALA A 47 -1.95 -12.84 1.59
C ALA A 47 -1.73 -13.91 2.67
N LYS A 48 -2.64 -14.89 2.76
CA LYS A 48 -2.47 -16.04 3.67
C LYS A 48 -1.23 -16.86 3.37
N ALA A 49 -0.89 -17.07 2.09
CA ALA A 49 0.32 -17.81 1.70
C ALA A 49 1.60 -17.06 2.11
N LEU A 50 1.66 -15.75 1.88
CA LEU A 50 2.77 -14.88 2.27
C LEU A 50 2.95 -14.84 3.80
N SER A 51 1.88 -14.57 4.55
CA SER A 51 1.92 -14.56 6.03
C SER A 51 2.32 -15.93 6.58
N LYS A 52 1.81 -17.04 6.02
CA LYS A 52 2.18 -18.40 6.44
C LYS A 52 3.66 -18.71 6.21
N ALA A 53 4.27 -18.13 5.18
CA ALA A 53 5.71 -18.24 4.93
C ALA A 53 6.55 -17.33 5.85
N GLY A 54 5.92 -16.51 6.71
CA GLY A 54 6.61 -15.57 7.59
C GLY A 54 7.11 -14.33 6.87
N LEU A 55 6.41 -13.89 5.83
CA LEU A 55 6.63 -12.62 5.13
C LEU A 55 5.61 -11.59 5.60
N GLU A 56 6.06 -10.37 5.84
CA GLU A 56 5.19 -9.21 5.97
C GLU A 56 4.66 -8.78 4.60
N ILE A 57 3.50 -8.13 4.57
CA ILE A 57 2.88 -7.64 3.35
C ILE A 57 2.76 -6.13 3.47
N VAL A 58 3.37 -5.41 2.52
CA VAL A 58 3.19 -3.98 2.37
C VAL A 58 2.08 -3.78 1.32
N ALA A 59 0.91 -3.29 1.75
CA ALA A 59 -0.22 -3.05 0.86
C ALA A 59 -0.05 -1.72 0.12
N VAL A 60 -0.07 -1.75 -1.21
CA VAL A 60 0.11 -0.55 -2.06
C VAL A 60 -1.15 -0.29 -2.89
N TRP A 61 -1.65 0.94 -2.88
CA TRP A 61 -2.65 1.45 -3.80
C TRP A 61 -1.97 2.25 -4.92
N GLU A 62 -1.95 1.68 -6.12
CA GLU A 62 -1.44 2.33 -7.34
C GLU A 62 -2.44 2.12 -8.48
N ASN A 63 -3.68 2.52 -8.23
CA ASN A 63 -4.80 2.18 -9.10
C ASN A 63 -5.25 3.43 -9.87
N GLY A 64 -4.94 3.52 -11.16
CA GLY A 64 -5.38 4.63 -12.02
C GLY A 64 -4.27 5.47 -12.66
N ARG A 65 -3.01 5.00 -12.61
CA ARG A 65 -1.84 5.67 -13.20
C ARG A 65 -1.55 7.03 -12.54
N PRO A 66 -1.10 7.04 -11.27
CA PRO A 66 -0.72 8.26 -10.55
C PRO A 66 0.61 8.88 -11.06
N THR A 67 0.76 8.99 -12.39
CA THR A 67 2.03 9.29 -13.08
C THR A 67 2.15 10.74 -13.54
N SER A 68 1.29 11.64 -13.05
CA SER A 68 1.36 13.08 -13.32
C SER A 68 0.53 13.88 -12.32
N ALA A 69 0.88 15.16 -12.11
CA ALA A 69 0.19 16.07 -11.20
C ALA A 69 -1.34 16.13 -11.41
N SER A 70 -1.83 15.99 -12.64
CA SER A 70 -3.26 16.06 -12.97
C SER A 70 -4.10 14.91 -12.41
N TYR A 71 -3.45 13.81 -12.01
CA TYR A 71 -4.11 12.72 -11.30
C TYR A 71 -4.57 13.15 -9.90
N PHE A 72 -3.81 14.03 -9.25
CA PHE A 72 -3.94 14.31 -7.82
C PHE A 72 -4.91 15.45 -7.57
N SER A 73 -5.92 15.17 -6.77
CA SER A 73 -6.87 16.15 -6.24
C SER A 73 -7.47 15.60 -4.95
N TYR A 74 -8.12 16.47 -4.17
CA TYR A 74 -8.84 16.04 -2.98
C TYR A 74 -9.90 14.98 -3.29
N ASP A 75 -10.73 15.21 -4.31
CA ASP A 75 -11.79 14.28 -4.69
C ASP A 75 -11.24 12.94 -5.17
N LYS A 76 -10.11 12.95 -5.90
CA LYS A 76 -9.44 11.71 -6.30
C LYS A 76 -8.91 10.97 -5.07
N GLY A 77 -8.32 11.68 -4.12
CA GLY A 77 -7.83 11.12 -2.85
C GLY A 77 -8.95 10.49 -2.03
N TYR A 78 -10.10 11.15 -1.95
CA TYR A 78 -11.26 10.61 -1.25
C TYR A 78 -11.78 9.32 -1.92
N SER A 79 -11.88 9.32 -3.25
CA SER A 79 -12.32 8.16 -4.03
C SER A 79 -11.36 6.98 -3.92
N ASP A 80 -10.05 7.24 -4.02
CA ASP A 80 -9.01 6.23 -3.89
C ASP A 80 -8.93 5.68 -2.48
N GLY A 81 -8.94 6.56 -1.47
CA GLY A 81 -8.95 6.19 -0.06
C GLY A 81 -10.15 5.30 0.27
N THR A 82 -11.34 5.66 -0.21
CA THR A 82 -12.55 4.84 -0.04
C THR A 82 -12.41 3.46 -0.67
N SER A 83 -11.85 3.40 -1.88
CA SER A 83 -11.70 2.14 -2.61
C SER A 83 -10.64 1.24 -1.98
N ALA A 84 -9.52 1.80 -1.57
CA ALA A 84 -8.42 1.11 -0.91
C ALA A 84 -8.87 0.54 0.44
N TYR A 85 -9.54 1.35 1.27
CA TYR A 85 -10.06 0.94 2.56
C TYR A 85 -11.05 -0.22 2.44
N ASN A 86 -12.00 -0.11 1.50
CA ASN A 86 -12.98 -1.17 1.27
C ASN A 86 -12.32 -2.44 0.74
N TYR A 87 -11.26 -2.32 -0.06
CA TYR A 87 -10.52 -3.49 -0.55
C TYR A 87 -9.78 -4.20 0.60
N ALA A 88 -9.08 -3.45 1.45
CA ALA A 88 -8.40 -3.97 2.63
C ALA A 88 -9.38 -4.75 3.53
N LYS A 89 -10.53 -4.14 3.82
CA LYS A 89 -11.55 -4.69 4.71
C LYS A 89 -12.30 -5.88 4.10
N ASN A 90 -12.79 -5.75 2.87
CA ASN A 90 -13.76 -6.69 2.31
C ASN A 90 -13.10 -7.81 1.50
N ASN A 91 -11.87 -7.63 1.02
CA ASN A 91 -11.22 -8.58 0.12
C ASN A 91 -9.99 -9.25 0.71
N ILE A 92 -9.25 -8.55 1.58
CA ILE A 92 -7.96 -9.02 2.10
C ILE A 92 -8.03 -9.39 3.57
N ASP A 93 -9.03 -8.89 4.31
CA ASP A 93 -9.07 -9.01 5.76
C ASP A 93 -7.75 -8.50 6.36
N GLN A 94 -7.31 -7.33 5.88
CA GLN A 94 -6.07 -6.71 6.34
C GLN A 94 -6.19 -6.44 7.85
N PRO A 95 -5.17 -6.77 8.66
CA PRO A 95 -5.18 -6.46 10.08
C PRO A 95 -5.36 -4.96 10.35
N ASN A 96 -6.17 -4.61 11.33
CA ASN A 96 -6.32 -3.21 11.75
C ASN A 96 -4.99 -2.61 12.21
N TYR A 97 -4.87 -1.29 12.12
CA TYR A 97 -3.69 -0.52 12.49
C TYR A 97 -2.44 -0.92 11.69
N THR A 98 -2.65 -1.33 10.44
CA THR A 98 -1.57 -1.52 9.47
C THR A 98 -1.78 -0.57 8.29
N PRO A 99 -0.70 -0.07 7.68
CA PRO A 99 -0.79 0.97 6.67
C PRO A 99 -1.25 0.45 5.30
N ILE A 100 -1.89 1.33 4.55
CA ILE A 100 -2.04 1.23 3.09
C ILE A 100 -1.23 2.37 2.48
N PHE A 101 -0.25 2.04 1.63
CA PHE A 101 0.62 3.01 0.96
C PHE A 101 -0.02 3.48 -0.34
N PHE A 102 -0.12 4.79 -0.57
CA PHE A 102 -0.68 5.36 -1.79
C PHE A 102 0.43 5.88 -2.69
N ALA A 103 0.56 5.30 -3.88
CA ALA A 103 1.67 5.60 -4.79
C ALA A 103 1.52 6.97 -5.46
N VAL A 104 2.64 7.71 -5.49
CA VAL A 104 2.88 8.88 -6.34
C VAL A 104 3.95 8.46 -7.35
N ASP A 105 3.52 7.98 -8.53
CA ASP A 105 4.40 7.29 -9.49
C ASP A 105 4.96 8.24 -10.56
N TYR A 106 5.59 9.32 -10.10
CA TYR A 106 6.36 10.23 -10.95
C TYR A 106 7.34 11.06 -10.11
N ASP A 107 8.30 11.70 -10.77
CA ASP A 107 9.22 12.65 -10.14
C ASP A 107 8.47 13.96 -9.84
N ALA A 108 7.81 14.00 -8.67
CA ALA A 108 6.99 15.11 -8.24
C ALA A 108 7.86 16.32 -7.83
N SER A 109 7.50 17.50 -8.34
CA SER A 109 8.16 18.72 -7.91
C SER A 109 7.77 19.10 -6.48
N ASP A 110 8.61 19.89 -5.80
CA ASP A 110 8.23 20.48 -4.50
C ASP A 110 6.89 21.22 -4.60
N SER A 111 6.61 21.90 -5.70
CA SER A 111 5.31 22.55 -5.91
C SER A 111 4.14 21.57 -5.97
N ASP A 112 4.30 20.40 -6.60
CA ASP A 112 3.26 19.39 -6.66
C ASP A 112 3.02 18.76 -5.28
N ILE A 113 4.10 18.50 -4.53
CA ILE A 113 4.07 17.98 -3.16
C ILE A 113 3.24 18.91 -2.26
N HIS A 114 3.57 20.20 -2.25
CA HIS A 114 2.90 21.20 -1.42
C HIS A 114 1.53 21.67 -1.96
N SER A 115 1.05 21.11 -3.08
CA SER A 115 -0.25 21.47 -3.65
C SER A 115 -1.14 20.23 -3.90
N VAL A 116 -1.12 19.68 -5.11
CA VAL A 116 -2.03 18.64 -5.57
C VAL A 116 -1.85 17.33 -4.79
N ILE A 117 -0.62 16.97 -4.41
CA ILE A 117 -0.33 15.76 -3.64
C ILE A 117 -0.80 15.92 -2.19
N THR A 118 -0.48 17.04 -1.53
CA THR A 118 -1.01 17.31 -0.18
C THR A 118 -2.54 17.28 -0.16
N ASN A 119 -3.20 17.88 -1.16
CA ASN A 119 -4.66 17.83 -1.29
C ASN A 119 -5.19 16.40 -1.49
N TYR A 120 -4.49 15.57 -2.25
CA TYR A 120 -4.82 14.16 -2.43
C TYR A 120 -4.76 13.38 -1.11
N PHE A 121 -3.69 13.52 -0.33
CA PHE A 121 -3.58 12.87 0.98
C PHE A 121 -4.60 13.39 2.01
N ASN A 122 -4.97 14.67 1.95
CA ASN A 122 -6.09 15.20 2.74
C ASN A 122 -7.42 14.50 2.39
N GLY A 123 -7.68 14.25 1.10
CA GLY A 123 -8.83 13.49 0.64
C GLY A 123 -8.84 12.05 1.15
N ILE A 124 -7.67 11.37 1.11
CA ILE A 124 -7.52 10.01 1.66
C ILE A 124 -7.81 10.00 3.16
N SER A 125 -7.24 10.95 3.90
CA SER A 125 -7.45 11.09 5.35
C SER A 125 -8.92 11.29 5.70
N ALA A 126 -9.63 12.13 4.95
CA ALA A 126 -11.06 12.34 5.11
C ALA A 126 -11.86 11.05 4.84
N ALA A 127 -11.52 10.28 3.80
CA ALA A 127 -12.17 9.00 3.51
C ALA A 127 -11.96 7.98 4.62
N PHE A 128 -10.73 7.83 5.12
CA PHE A 128 -10.42 6.89 6.21
C PHE A 128 -11.15 7.27 7.50
N THR A 129 -11.18 8.56 7.83
CA THR A 129 -11.93 9.09 8.97
C THR A 129 -13.42 8.77 8.85
N ASN A 130 -14.01 8.96 7.66
CA ASN A 130 -15.41 8.66 7.39
C ASN A 130 -15.74 7.16 7.55
N LEU A 131 -14.78 6.28 7.23
CA LEU A 131 -14.95 4.82 7.24
C LEU A 131 -14.56 4.15 8.57
N GLY A 132 -14.06 4.92 9.54
CA GLY A 132 -13.78 4.47 10.91
C GLY A 132 -12.31 4.21 11.25
N SER A 133 -11.37 4.70 10.44
CA SER A 133 -9.92 4.74 10.74
C SER A 133 -9.30 3.39 11.17
N ALA A 134 -9.73 2.29 10.55
CA ALA A 134 -9.20 0.96 10.86
C ALA A 134 -7.77 0.72 10.36
N TYR A 135 -7.27 1.53 9.42
CA TYR A 135 -5.97 1.37 8.76
C TYR A 135 -5.19 2.69 8.83
N ASP A 136 -3.86 2.58 8.83
CA ASP A 136 -2.98 3.75 8.73
C ASP A 136 -2.79 4.17 7.26
N ILE A 137 -2.37 5.41 7.03
CA ILE A 137 -2.11 5.95 5.70
C ILE A 137 -0.60 6.04 5.51
N GLY A 138 -0.08 5.34 4.51
CA GLY A 138 1.30 5.46 4.03
C GLY A 138 1.38 6.37 2.82
N ALA A 139 2.43 7.20 2.76
CA ALA A 139 2.80 8.05 1.64
C ALA A 139 4.21 7.70 1.17
#